data_AF-A0A0A0N298-F1
#
_entry.id   AF-A0A0A0N298-F1
#
_cell.length_a   1.000
_cell.length_b   1.000
_cell.length_c   1.000
_cell.angle_alpha   90.00
_cell.angle_beta   90.00
_cell.angle_gamma   90.00
#
_symmetry.space_group_name_H-M   'P 1'
#
loop_
_entity.id
_entity.type
_entity.pdbx_description
1 polymer ?
#
loop_
_entity_poly.entity_id
_entity_poly.type
_entity_poly.pdbx_seq_one_letter_code
_entity_poly.pdbx_strand_id
1 'polypeptide(L)' 'MSTAERALIDIAQDRRYWIIHSITIPSLFVGGVIFMLSGFVYKLFGALNFNNYFDKDNSSISLIKDRFSISSSMDDI' A
#
# COMPACT_ATOMS: atom_id res chain seq x y z
N MET A 1 -24.11 -16.14 -25.91
CA MET A 1 -24.58 -16.29 -24.51
C MET A 1 -24.17 -15.03 -23.76
N SER A 2 -25.10 -14.35 -23.09
CA SER A 2 -24.80 -13.24 -22.17
C SER A 2 -24.86 -13.78 -20.74
N THR A 3 -23.91 -13.41 -19.89
CA THR A 3 -23.71 -13.95 -18.53
C THR A 3 -24.80 -13.53 -17.53
N ALA A 4 -25.91 -12.94 -17.98
CA ALA A 4 -27.05 -12.47 -17.16
C ALA A 4 -26.72 -11.40 -16.10
N GLU A 5 -25.46 -11.08 -15.86
CA GLU A 5 -25.02 -9.94 -15.06
C GLU A 5 -25.43 -8.61 -15.72
N ARG A 6 -25.65 -7.59 -14.88
CA ARG A 6 -25.94 -6.24 -15.37
C ARG A 6 -24.70 -5.67 -16.05
N ALA A 7 -24.87 -5.09 -17.23
CA ALA A 7 -23.78 -4.47 -17.97
C ALA A 7 -23.16 -3.31 -17.16
N LEU A 8 -21.83 -3.18 -17.19
CA LEU A 8 -21.13 -2.13 -16.45
C LEU A 8 -21.55 -0.72 -16.85
N ILE A 9 -21.86 -0.52 -18.13
CA ILE A 9 -22.32 0.77 -18.67
C ILE A 9 -23.65 1.17 -18.02
N ASP A 10 -24.57 0.21 -17.83
CA ASP A 10 -25.85 0.46 -17.18
C ASP A 10 -25.67 0.80 -15.70
N ILE A 11 -24.68 0.22 -15.03
CA ILE A 11 -24.36 0.51 -13.62
C ILE A 11 -23.76 1.92 -13.49
N ALA A 12 -22.82 2.29 -14.37
CA ALA A 12 -22.14 3.57 -14.33
C ALA A 12 -23.06 4.77 -14.66
N GLN A 13 -24.13 4.55 -15.43
CA GLN A 13 -25.14 5.58 -15.73
C GLN A 13 -26.24 5.68 -14.67
N ASP A 14 -26.28 4.76 -13.70
CA ASP A 14 -27.31 4.72 -12.66
C ASP A 14 -27.07 5.78 -11.58
N ARG A 15 -28.10 6.57 -11.27
CA ARG A 15 -28.06 7.54 -10.17
C ARG A 15 -27.81 6.88 -8.83
N ARG A 16 -28.40 5.70 -8.58
CA ARG A 16 -28.27 4.98 -7.31
C ARG A 16 -26.83 4.55 -7.05
N TYR A 17 -26.12 4.15 -8.11
CA TYR A 17 -24.70 3.82 -8.03
C TYR A 17 -23.90 5.02 -7.54
N TRP A 18 -24.09 6.20 -8.13
CA TRP A 18 -23.36 7.41 -7.75
C TRP A 18 -23.75 7.98 -6.39
N ILE A 19 -25.00 7.85 -5.93
CA ILE A 19 -25.39 8.25 -4.57
C ILE A 19 -24.52 7.54 -3.51
N ILE A 20 -24.23 6.26 -3.72
CA ILE A 20 -23.40 5.48 -2.80
C ILE A 20 -21.91 5.74 -3.05
N HIS A 21 -21.48 5.65 -4.30
CA HIS A 21 -20.06 5.67 -4.67
C HIS A 21 -19.43 7.06 -4.61
N SER A 22 -20.21 8.13 -4.62
CA SER A 22 -19.73 9.48 -4.35
C SER A 22 -19.20 9.66 -2.92
N ILE A 23 -19.58 8.78 -1.98
CA ILE A 23 -19.06 8.80 -0.61
C ILE A 23 -18.00 7.72 -0.42
N THR A 24 -18.28 6.49 -0.87
CA THR A 24 -17.38 5.36 -0.62
C THR A 24 -16.07 5.47 -1.39
N ILE A 25 -16.08 5.98 -2.64
CA ILE A 25 -14.84 6.14 -3.42
C ILE A 25 -13.94 7.23 -2.81
N PRO A 26 -14.40 8.46 -2.53
CA PRO A 26 -13.54 9.45 -1.87
C PRO A 26 -13.09 9.02 -0.48
N SER A 27 -13.95 8.33 0.29
CA SER A 27 -13.57 7.81 1.61
C SER A 27 -12.44 6.79 1.51
N LEU A 28 -12.51 5.85 0.56
CA LEU A 28 -11.44 4.87 0.34
C LEU A 28 -10.14 5.55 -0.11
N PHE A 29 -10.25 6.53 -1.01
CA PHE A 29 -9.11 7.29 -1.49
C PHE A 29 -8.41 8.06 -0.36
N VAL A 30 -9.16 8.81 0.44
CA VAL A 30 -8.62 9.55 1.59
C VAL A 30 -8.02 8.58 2.63
N GLY A 31 -8.66 7.43 2.87
CA GLY A 31 -8.10 6.39 3.73
C GLY A 31 -6.73 5.90 3.24
N GLY A 32 -6.59 5.65 1.94
CA GLY A 32 -5.30 5.28 1.32
C GLY A 32 -4.25 6.40 1.41
N VAL A 33 -4.65 7.65 1.22
CA VAL A 33 -3.74 8.81 1.37
C VAL A 33 -3.24 8.93 2.81
N ILE A 34 -4.14 8.86 3.80
CA ILE A 34 -3.77 8.89 5.23
C ILE A 34 -2.84 7.73 5.57
N PHE A 35 -3.14 6.53 5.07
CA PHE A 35 -2.32 5.34 5.25
C PHE A 35 -0.86 5.55 4.78
N MET A 36 -0.69 6.20 3.62
CA MET A 36 0.62 6.55 3.08
C MET A 36 1.31 7.69 3.85
N LEU A 37 0.59 8.80 4.11
CA LEU A 37 1.14 9.97 4.78
C LEU A 37 1.52 9.73 6.24
N SER A 38 0.80 8.84 6.93
CA SER A 38 1.13 8.43 8.30
C SER A 38 2.45 7.65 8.38
N GLY A 39 3.00 7.21 7.25
CA GLY A 39 4.17 6.32 7.22
C GLY A 39 3.90 4.90 7.71
N PHE A 40 2.64 4.55 7.96
CA PHE A 40 2.26 3.22 8.44
C PHE A 40 2.55 2.13 7.40
N VAL A 41 2.47 2.45 6.10
CA VAL A 41 2.90 1.58 4.99
C VAL A 41 4.30 1.03 5.23
N TYR A 42 5.26 1.89 5.56
CA TYR A 42 6.66 1.51 5.74
C TYR A 42 6.81 0.52 6.89
N LYS A 43 6.07 0.74 7.99
CA LYS A 43 6.08 -0.15 9.15
C LYS A 43 5.39 -1.50 8.87
N LEU A 44 4.27 -1.50 8.14
CA LEU A 44 3.50 -2.72 7.86
C LEU A 44 4.24 -3.65 6.90
N PHE A 45 4.84 -3.09 5.86
CA PHE A 45 5.52 -3.86 4.81
C PHE A 45 7.03 -4.03 5.06
N GLY A 46 7.58 -3.45 6.14
CA GLY A 46 9.03 -3.45 6.39
C GLY A 46 9.83 -2.70 5.31
N ALA A 47 9.17 -1.81 4.57
CA ALA A 47 9.82 -1.03 3.53
C ALA A 47 10.53 0.17 4.14
N LEU A 48 11.79 0.39 3.76
CA LEU A 48 12.54 1.56 4.20
C LEU A 48 12.01 2.82 3.51
N ASN A 49 11.92 3.91 4.27
CA ASN A 49 11.68 5.23 3.68
C ASN A 49 12.96 5.72 2.98
N PHE A 50 12.84 6.69 2.07
CA PHE A 50 13.96 7.24 1.29
C PHE A 50 15.19 7.63 2.12
N ASN A 51 14.99 8.10 3.35
CA ASN A 51 16.07 8.54 4.24
C ASN A 51 16.72 7.40 5.05
N ASN A 52 16.17 6.19 5.01
CA ASN A 52 16.59 5.07 5.85
C ASN A 52 17.26 3.94 5.04
N TYR A 53 17.58 4.17 3.76
CA TYR A 53 18.30 3.18 2.93
C TYR A 53 19.79 3.08 3.26
N PHE A 54 20.38 4.17 3.75
CA PHE A 54 21.78 4.23 4.14
C PHE A 54 21.89 4.89 5.50
N ASP A 55 22.80 4.38 6.32
CA ASP A 55 23.16 5.03 7.55
C ASP A 55 23.95 6.31 7.25
N LYS A 56 23.85 7.32 8.10
CA LYS A 56 24.48 8.63 7.88
C LYS A 56 25.99 8.54 7.75
N ASP A 57 26.57 7.53 8.37
CA ASP A 57 28.02 7.34 8.47
C ASP A 57 28.54 6.23 7.53
N ASN A 58 27.64 5.42 6.93
CA ASN A 58 28.03 4.29 6.09
C ASN A 58 27.16 4.19 4.83
N SER A 59 27.79 4.37 3.66
CA SER A 59 27.14 4.20 2.36
C SER A 59 27.16 2.76 1.84
N SER A 60 27.39 1.77 2.70
CA SER A 60 27.39 0.36 2.32
C SER A 60 25.98 -0.19 2.23
N ILE A 61 25.73 -1.05 1.23
CA ILE A 61 24.45 -1.74 1.08
C ILE A 61 24.27 -2.75 2.21
N SER A 62 23.11 -2.70 2.86
CA SER A 62 22.71 -3.72 3.80
C SER A 62 22.34 -5.01 3.06
N LEU A 63 23.06 -6.09 3.33
CA LEU A 63 22.88 -7.39 2.70
C LEU A 63 22.85 -8.50 3.75
N ILE A 64 21.80 -9.30 3.72
CA ILE A 64 21.64 -10.47 4.58
C ILE A 64 22.52 -11.61 4.03
N LYS A 65 23.50 -12.06 4.81
CA LYS A 65 24.49 -13.06 4.37
C LYS A 65 24.19 -14.49 4.82
N ASP A 66 23.46 -14.65 5.92
CA ASP A 66 23.16 -15.96 6.50
C ASP A 66 21.66 -16.23 6.48
N ARG A 67 21.30 -17.44 6.03
CA ARG A 67 19.93 -17.90 5.85
C ARG A 67 19.23 -18.25 7.16
N PHE A 68 19.97 -18.68 8.18
CA PHE A 68 19.36 -19.15 9.43
C PHE A 68 19.22 -18.05 10.49
N SER A 69 19.92 -16.93 10.31
CA SER A 69 19.89 -15.77 11.22
C SER A 69 19.26 -14.53 10.58
N ILE A 70 18.42 -14.71 9.54
CA ILE A 70 17.78 -13.62 8.79
C ILE A 70 17.04 -12.64 9.70
N SER A 71 16.20 -13.13 10.62
CA SER A 71 15.41 -12.26 11.49
C SER A 71 16.28 -11.38 12.40
N SER A 72 17.30 -11.99 13.01
CA SER A 72 18.27 -11.25 13.84
C SER A 72 19.04 -10.23 13.01
N SER A 73 19.51 -10.63 11.82
CA SER A 73 20.24 -9.74 10.92
C SER A 73 19.39 -8.55 10.48
N MET A 74 18.08 -8.74 10.24
CA MET A 74 17.16 -7.67 9.86
C MET A 74 16.86 -6.68 10.98
N ASP A 75 16.90 -7.12 12.24
CA ASP A 75 16.74 -6.24 13.40
C ASP A 75 18.02 -5.42 13.70
N ASP A 76 19.18 -5.94 13.30
CA ASP A 76 20.50 -5.33 13.48
C ASP A 76 20.87 -4.34 12.36
N ILE A 77 20.14 -4.37 11.24
CA ILE A 77 20.29 -3.49 10.06
C ILE A 77 19.47 -2.22 10.24
#